data_AF-A0A2N1JWD9-F1
#
_entry.id   AF-A0A2N1JWD9-F1
#
_cell.length_a   1.000
_cell.length_b   1.000
_cell.length_c   1.000
_cell.angle_alpha   90.00
_cell.angle_beta   90.00
_cell.angle_gamma   90.00
#
_symmetry.space_group_name_H-M   'P 1'
#
loop_
_entity.id
_entity.type
_entity.pdbx_description
1 polymer ?
#
loop_
_entity_poly.entity_id
_entity_poly.type
_entity_poly.pdbx_seq_one_letter_code
_entity_poly.pdbx_strand_id
1 'polypeptide(L)'
;MKKILSILLALLLSISSLGVTTSHAEEKIHIEAAAALLFDADTGKILHEQNPDELLAIASMSKLIVVYAVLEAIKEGKITWDTKVNISDYAYEVSRNNEFSNVPFEKGRQYTVRELYHSIVIFSANGSSIALAELLAGSEKNFLNLANEHAKKLGLKKYKFVNATGLNNADLKGKHPEGTDPNAENSMSARDMGILSKTMITKYPEMLEDTKQRFRNFPDNHPKPIRMENWNWMLPGAAFAYEGTDGLKTGSSDTAGYGFTITAKRGDVRLISVIIKTKSMDERFTESRELIEYGFNNFEKQKLKVDKNNTLSVVQGKEDQVTVAPEKEITVIAKKGSKNPYKIGTEVDKSLAEDGHLVAPIKKDAKVGTITLESTDKYGFLDGSKSMKVTAKTTEEVEKANWFMLTMRSIGDFFSNLWSKVF
;
A
#
# COMPACT_ATOMS: atom_id res chain seq x y z
N MET A 1 10.26 -70.61 -9.19
CA MET A 1 11.08 -69.40 -9.47
C MET A 1 10.36 -68.38 -10.34
N LYS A 2 9.88 -68.72 -11.56
CA LYS A 2 9.21 -67.75 -12.46
C LYS A 2 7.98 -67.04 -11.86
N LYS A 3 7.12 -67.74 -11.10
CA LYS A 3 5.93 -67.13 -10.45
C LYS A 3 6.26 -66.15 -9.31
N ILE A 4 7.37 -66.38 -8.59
CA ILE A 4 7.82 -65.49 -7.50
C ILE A 4 8.42 -64.20 -8.09
N LEU A 5 9.14 -64.33 -9.22
CA LEU A 5 9.72 -63.20 -9.92
C LEU A 5 8.64 -62.27 -10.53
N SER A 6 7.55 -62.83 -11.04
CA SER A 6 6.42 -62.05 -11.57
C SER A 6 5.64 -61.29 -10.49
N ILE A 7 5.52 -61.85 -9.28
CA ILE A 7 4.87 -61.16 -8.14
C ILE A 7 5.76 -60.02 -7.62
N LEU A 8 7.07 -60.24 -7.54
CA LEU A 8 8.02 -59.18 -7.17
C LEU A 8 8.03 -58.02 -8.17
N LEU A 9 7.97 -58.32 -9.48
CA LEU A 9 7.94 -57.30 -10.52
C LEU A 9 6.63 -56.50 -10.52
N ALA A 10 5.50 -57.15 -10.24
CA ALA A 10 4.20 -56.48 -10.09
C ALA A 10 4.14 -55.60 -8.81
N LEU A 11 4.80 -56.00 -7.73
CA LEU A 11 4.94 -55.19 -6.50
C LEU A 11 5.84 -53.97 -6.73
N LEU A 12 6.94 -54.12 -7.49
CA LEU A 12 7.85 -53.03 -7.84
C LEU A 12 7.19 -51.99 -8.77
N LEU A 13 6.32 -52.41 -9.69
CA LEU A 13 5.60 -51.52 -10.60
C LEU A 13 4.45 -50.75 -9.92
N SER A 14 3.89 -51.28 -8.83
CA SER A 14 2.80 -50.61 -8.07
C SER A 14 3.30 -49.58 -7.05
N ILE A 15 4.59 -49.60 -6.70
CA ILE A 15 5.22 -48.56 -5.84
C ILE A 15 5.54 -47.28 -6.65
N SER A 16 5.77 -47.40 -7.96
CA SER A 16 6.03 -46.25 -8.85
C SER A 16 4.82 -45.36 -9.16
N SER A 17 3.61 -45.76 -8.77
CA SER A 17 2.38 -44.95 -8.91
C SER A 17 2.01 -44.14 -7.67
N LEU A 18 2.79 -44.21 -6.59
CA LEU A 18 2.69 -43.24 -5.50
C LEU A 18 3.34 -41.95 -5.96
N GLY A 19 2.58 -41.16 -6.73
CA GLY A 19 2.93 -39.78 -7.02
C GLY A 19 3.20 -39.07 -5.70
N VAL A 20 4.46 -38.69 -5.48
CA VAL A 20 4.84 -37.80 -4.39
C VAL A 20 4.15 -36.47 -4.69
N THR A 21 2.96 -36.28 -4.14
CA THR A 21 2.41 -34.94 -3.97
C THR A 21 3.32 -34.26 -2.98
N THR A 22 4.31 -33.52 -3.47
CA THR A 22 4.98 -32.50 -2.67
C THR A 22 3.91 -31.47 -2.30
N SER A 23 3.20 -31.73 -1.21
CA SER A 23 2.46 -30.73 -0.49
C SER A 23 3.49 -29.65 -0.17
N HIS A 24 3.50 -28.58 -0.95
CA HIS A 24 4.22 -27.38 -0.60
C HIS A 24 3.46 -26.84 0.60
N ALA A 25 3.85 -27.30 1.80
CA ALA A 25 3.40 -26.71 3.04
C ALA A 25 3.67 -25.21 2.89
N GLU A 26 2.60 -24.42 2.89
CA GLU A 26 2.72 -22.98 2.75
C GLU A 26 3.60 -22.50 3.89
N GLU A 27 4.81 -22.02 3.56
CA GLU A 27 5.80 -21.59 4.53
C GLU A 27 5.20 -20.43 5.32
N LYS A 28 4.67 -20.75 6.51
CA LYS A 28 4.02 -19.80 7.38
C LYS A 28 5.12 -19.14 8.20
N ILE A 29 5.70 -18.07 7.66
CA ILE A 29 6.53 -17.15 8.44
C ILE A 29 5.69 -16.61 9.59
N HIS A 30 6.26 -16.58 10.79
CA HIS A 30 5.67 -15.94 11.96
C HIS A 30 6.58 -14.80 12.36
N ILE A 31 5.99 -13.62 12.59
CA ILE A 31 6.73 -12.42 12.94
C ILE A 31 6.48 -12.12 14.41
N GLU A 32 7.55 -11.88 15.18
CA GLU A 32 7.50 -11.60 16.62
C GLU A 32 7.06 -10.14 16.89
N ALA A 33 5.82 -9.82 16.50
CA ALA A 33 5.19 -8.51 16.65
C ALA A 33 3.68 -8.67 16.91
N ALA A 34 3.03 -7.65 17.50
CA ALA A 34 1.58 -7.68 17.67
C ALA A 34 0.83 -7.67 16.32
N ALA A 35 1.34 -6.91 15.34
CA ALA A 35 0.86 -6.93 13.96
C ALA A 35 2.01 -6.82 12.96
N ALA A 36 1.84 -7.49 11.82
CA ALA A 36 2.80 -7.45 10.71
C ALA A 36 2.05 -7.45 9.36
N LEU A 37 2.58 -6.74 8.38
CA LEU A 37 2.02 -6.68 7.04
C LEU A 37 3.14 -6.54 6.01
N LEU A 38 3.05 -7.28 4.91
CA LEU A 38 3.94 -7.18 3.76
C LEU A 38 3.11 -7.09 2.48
N PHE A 39 3.44 -6.12 1.62
CA PHE A 39 2.73 -5.94 0.37
C PHE A 39 3.61 -5.33 -0.73
N ASP A 40 3.19 -5.51 -1.97
CA ASP A 40 3.77 -4.86 -3.14
C ASP A 40 3.34 -3.39 -3.24
N ALA A 41 4.30 -2.50 -3.37
CA ALA A 41 4.07 -1.06 -3.38
C ALA A 41 3.25 -0.57 -4.57
N ASP A 42 3.32 -1.24 -5.72
CA ASP A 42 2.66 -0.77 -6.94
C ASP A 42 1.16 -1.12 -6.89
N THR A 43 0.86 -2.39 -6.65
CA THR A 43 -0.51 -2.91 -6.70
C THR A 43 -1.21 -2.81 -5.34
N GLY A 44 -0.47 -2.85 -4.23
CA GLY A 44 -1.04 -3.04 -2.88
C GLY A 44 -1.44 -4.49 -2.61
N LYS A 45 -0.98 -5.44 -3.43
CA LYS A 45 -1.20 -6.87 -3.22
C LYS A 45 -0.49 -7.31 -1.95
N ILE A 46 -1.25 -7.91 -1.03
CA ILE A 46 -0.71 -8.42 0.24
C ILE A 46 -0.05 -9.78 -0.01
N LEU A 47 1.16 -9.92 0.55
CA LEU A 47 2.01 -11.10 0.46
C LEU A 47 2.07 -11.85 1.80
N HIS A 48 1.89 -11.13 2.91
CA HIS A 48 1.79 -11.67 4.26
C HIS A 48 1.02 -10.69 5.16
N GLU A 49 0.19 -11.20 6.06
CA GLU A 49 -0.49 -10.40 7.09
C GLU A 49 -0.64 -11.18 8.41
N GLN A 50 -0.44 -10.46 9.53
CA GLN A 50 -0.65 -10.89 10.91
C GLN A 50 -1.36 -9.75 11.65
N ASN A 51 -2.58 -10.01 12.14
CA ASN A 51 -3.45 -9.02 12.79
C ASN A 51 -3.53 -7.66 12.05
N PRO A 52 -3.75 -7.64 10.72
CA PRO A 52 -3.57 -6.43 9.91
C PRO A 52 -4.55 -5.30 10.25
N ASP A 53 -5.69 -5.63 10.85
CA ASP A 53 -6.79 -4.72 11.14
C ASP A 53 -6.96 -4.40 12.65
N GLU A 54 -6.03 -4.89 13.48
CA GLU A 54 -6.01 -4.61 14.92
C GLU A 54 -5.62 -3.14 15.18
N LEU A 55 -6.36 -2.45 16.05
CA LEU A 55 -6.07 -1.06 16.40
C LEU A 55 -5.01 -1.03 17.51
N LEU A 56 -3.78 -0.66 17.15
CA LEU A 56 -2.62 -0.66 18.04
C LEU A 56 -1.99 0.73 18.11
N ALA A 57 -1.37 1.06 19.24
CA ALA A 57 -0.56 2.27 19.37
C ALA A 57 0.61 2.22 18.38
N ILE A 58 0.86 3.34 17.69
CA ILE A 58 1.85 3.41 16.59
C ILE A 58 2.98 4.42 16.85
N ALA A 59 2.97 5.07 18.01
CA ALA A 59 3.96 6.07 18.42
C ALA A 59 4.30 7.03 17.27
N SER A 60 5.60 7.31 17.06
CA SER A 60 6.10 8.24 16.04
C SER A 60 5.83 7.84 14.58
N MET A 61 5.33 6.63 14.28
CA MET A 61 4.85 6.35 12.91
C MET A 61 3.64 7.24 12.56
N SER A 62 2.93 7.76 13.57
CA SER A 62 1.88 8.77 13.41
C SER A 62 2.31 9.99 12.62
N LYS A 63 3.59 10.39 12.73
CA LYS A 63 4.09 11.60 12.07
C LYS A 63 3.98 11.52 10.55
N LEU A 64 3.80 10.33 9.97
CA LEU A 64 3.50 10.18 8.55
C LEU A 64 2.21 10.91 8.14
N ILE A 65 1.21 11.08 9.01
CA ILE A 65 0.02 11.89 8.68
C ILE A 65 0.34 13.39 8.60
N VAL A 66 1.26 13.88 9.44
CA VAL A 66 1.76 15.27 9.38
C VAL A 66 2.57 15.48 8.12
N VAL A 67 3.49 14.56 7.82
CA VAL A 67 4.29 14.58 6.59
C VAL A 67 3.39 14.55 5.36
N TYR A 68 2.36 13.69 5.34
CA TYR A 68 1.37 13.66 4.26
C TYR A 68 0.63 14.99 4.09
N ALA A 69 0.17 15.59 5.19
CA ALA A 69 -0.53 16.88 5.16
C ALA A 69 0.37 18.02 4.62
N VAL A 70 1.65 18.03 5.00
CA VAL A 70 2.64 18.98 4.46
C VAL A 70 2.82 18.79 2.95
N LEU A 71 2.98 17.54 2.50
CA LEU A 71 3.15 17.22 1.08
C LEU A 71 1.89 17.59 0.25
N GLU A 72 0.68 17.31 0.75
CA GLU A 72 -0.57 17.78 0.12
C GLU A 72 -0.60 19.31 0.02
N ALA A 73 -0.29 20.01 1.11
CA ALA A 73 -0.34 21.47 1.14
C ALA A 73 0.68 22.12 0.19
N ILE A 74 1.86 21.53 0.03
CA ILE A 74 2.86 21.96 -0.95
C ILE A 74 2.36 21.69 -2.37
N LYS A 75 1.82 20.49 -2.64
CA LYS A 75 1.28 20.13 -3.95
C LYS A 75 0.10 21.02 -4.37
N GLU A 76 -0.71 21.44 -3.41
CA GLU A 76 -1.84 22.35 -3.61
C GLU A 76 -1.42 23.84 -3.66
N GLY A 77 -0.14 24.15 -3.45
CA GLY A 77 0.39 25.52 -3.49
C GLY A 77 0.01 26.39 -2.29
N LYS A 78 -0.47 25.79 -1.18
CA LYS A 78 -0.87 26.51 0.05
C LYS A 78 0.34 26.99 0.86
N ILE A 79 1.41 26.21 0.84
CA ILE A 79 2.71 26.53 1.45
C ILE A 79 3.83 26.12 0.49
N THR A 80 5.03 26.61 0.76
CA THR A 80 6.25 26.22 0.03
C THR A 80 7.25 25.63 1.00
N TRP A 81 8.27 24.94 0.48
CA TRP A 81 9.37 24.44 1.30
C TRP A 81 10.12 25.54 2.07
N ASP A 82 10.14 26.76 1.54
CA ASP A 82 10.86 27.91 2.12
C ASP A 82 9.96 28.79 3.01
N THR A 83 8.67 28.46 3.12
CA THR A 83 7.74 29.13 4.03
C THR A 83 8.30 29.09 5.45
N LYS A 84 8.39 30.27 6.08
CA LYS A 84 8.90 30.44 7.45
C LYS A 84 7.80 30.13 8.46
N VAL A 85 8.16 29.37 9.48
CA VAL A 85 7.27 28.88 10.53
C VAL A 85 7.66 29.53 11.85
N ASN A 86 6.70 30.20 12.48
CA ASN A 86 6.83 30.69 13.85
C ASN A 86 6.68 29.50 14.80
N ILE A 87 7.56 29.41 15.78
CA ILE A 87 7.54 28.35 16.78
C ILE A 87 6.76 28.85 18.01
N SER A 88 5.68 28.16 18.37
CA SER A 88 4.92 28.43 19.59
C SER A 88 5.73 28.06 20.84
N ASP A 89 5.38 28.63 21.99
CA ASP A 89 6.01 28.26 23.27
C ASP A 89 5.84 26.76 23.56
N TYR A 90 4.70 26.18 23.17
CA TYR A 90 4.44 24.75 23.28
C TYR A 90 5.40 23.92 22.42
N ALA A 91 5.50 24.20 21.11
CA ALA A 91 6.42 23.50 20.22
C ALA A 91 7.88 23.68 20.66
N TYR A 92 8.25 24.88 21.12
CA TYR A 92 9.56 25.19 21.69
C TYR A 92 9.87 24.32 22.92
N GLU A 93 8.99 24.30 23.92
CA GLU A 93 9.20 23.51 25.13
C GLU A 93 9.31 22.01 24.84
N VAL A 94 8.43 21.47 23.98
CA VAL A 94 8.50 20.07 23.56
C VAL A 94 9.82 19.79 22.84
N SER A 95 10.28 20.69 21.96
CA SER A 95 11.56 20.54 21.25
C SER A 95 12.77 20.49 22.18
N ARG A 96 12.66 21.07 23.39
CA ARG A 96 13.72 21.17 24.38
C ARG A 96 13.73 20.00 25.37
N ASN A 97 12.71 19.14 25.37
CA ASN A 97 12.73 17.93 26.18
C ASN A 97 13.64 16.87 25.54
N ASN A 98 14.70 16.50 26.27
CA ASN A 98 15.72 15.51 25.86
C ASN A 98 15.28 14.06 26.08
N GLU A 99 14.18 13.82 26.80
CA GLU A 99 13.56 12.50 26.91
C GLU A 99 12.92 12.05 25.58
N PHE A 100 12.60 13.03 24.70
CA PHE A 100 11.95 12.77 23.43
C PHE A 100 12.90 12.99 22.26
N SER A 101 12.65 12.29 21.16
CA SER A 101 13.34 12.57 19.91
C SER A 101 13.02 13.98 19.41
N ASN A 102 14.03 14.86 19.36
CA ASN A 102 13.87 16.25 19.01
C ASN A 102 15.15 16.87 18.46
N VAL A 103 14.96 17.97 17.74
CA VAL A 103 15.99 18.99 17.55
C VAL A 103 15.60 20.20 18.40
N PRO A 104 16.45 20.67 19.34
CA PRO A 104 16.10 21.81 20.16
C PRO A 104 15.97 23.08 19.32
N PHE A 105 14.82 23.74 19.43
CA PHE A 105 14.63 25.05 18.81
C PHE A 105 15.35 26.16 19.57
N GLU A 106 15.72 27.20 18.84
CA GLU A 106 16.25 28.45 19.36
C GLU A 106 15.10 29.43 19.59
N LYS A 107 15.10 30.09 20.75
CA LYS A 107 14.02 31.00 21.12
C LYS A 107 13.95 32.16 20.12
N GLY A 108 12.75 32.41 19.58
CA GLY A 108 12.49 33.49 18.62
C GLY A 108 12.97 33.23 17.19
N ARG A 109 13.61 32.08 16.92
CA ARG A 109 14.01 31.72 15.56
C ARG A 109 12.84 31.14 14.77
N GLN A 110 12.73 31.55 13.52
CA GLN A 110 11.88 30.90 12.52
C GLN A 110 12.66 29.82 11.76
N TYR A 111 11.97 28.73 11.45
CA TYR A 111 12.50 27.62 10.64
C TYR A 111 11.70 27.52 9.35
N THR A 112 12.29 26.98 8.30
CA THR A 112 11.54 26.67 7.06
C THR A 112 10.73 25.39 7.23
N VAL A 113 9.67 25.24 6.43
CA VAL A 113 8.93 23.98 6.31
C VAL A 113 9.87 22.82 5.98
N ARG A 114 10.87 23.06 5.11
CA ARG A 114 11.90 22.08 4.75
C ARG A 114 12.69 21.60 5.97
N GLU A 115 13.23 22.51 6.77
CA GLU A 115 14.02 22.16 7.97
C GLU A 115 13.20 21.32 8.95
N LEU A 116 11.95 21.75 9.22
CA LEU A 116 11.06 21.04 10.12
C LEU A 116 10.67 19.66 9.57
N TYR A 117 10.33 19.57 8.29
CA TYR A 117 10.02 18.32 7.60
C TYR A 117 11.19 17.33 7.70
N HIS A 118 12.41 17.77 7.39
CA HIS A 118 13.59 16.90 7.44
C HIS A 118 13.88 16.40 8.84
N SER A 119 13.69 17.25 9.86
CA SER A 119 13.83 16.81 11.24
C SER A 119 12.79 15.78 11.68
N ILE A 120 11.60 15.74 11.05
CA ILE A 120 10.58 14.70 11.29
C ILE A 120 10.98 13.39 10.62
N VAL A 121 11.30 13.41 9.32
CA VAL A 121 11.53 12.18 8.56
C VAL A 121 12.86 11.51 8.90
N ILE A 122 13.87 12.28 9.34
CA ILE A 122 15.19 11.77 9.73
C ILE A 122 15.24 11.52 11.24
N PHE A 123 14.95 12.55 12.04
CA PHE A 123 15.19 12.52 13.49
C PHE A 123 13.91 12.43 14.32
N SER A 124 12.76 12.20 13.69
CA SER A 124 11.48 12.02 14.40
C SER A 124 11.12 13.16 15.36
N ALA A 125 11.54 14.39 15.05
CA ALA A 125 11.42 15.53 15.96
C ALA A 125 9.96 15.88 16.30
N ASN A 126 9.62 15.85 17.59
CA ASN A 126 8.26 16.10 18.07
C ASN A 126 7.87 17.57 17.96
N GLY A 127 8.74 18.50 18.38
CA GLY A 127 8.50 19.94 18.28
C GLY A 127 8.23 20.38 16.84
N SER A 128 8.94 19.80 15.87
CA SER A 128 8.72 20.07 14.44
C SER A 128 7.38 19.56 13.94
N SER A 129 6.93 18.40 14.44
CA SER A 129 5.62 17.84 14.10
C SER A 129 4.49 18.76 14.57
N ILE A 130 4.61 19.28 15.79
CA ILE A 130 3.66 20.26 16.36
C ILE A 130 3.70 21.55 15.55
N ALA A 131 4.88 22.10 15.28
CA ALA A 131 5.01 23.37 14.56
C ALA A 131 4.42 23.30 13.14
N LEU A 132 4.60 22.18 12.42
CA LEU A 132 3.98 21.98 11.10
C LEU A 132 2.47 21.75 11.19
N ALA A 133 1.99 21.06 12.23
CA ALA A 133 0.56 20.93 12.49
C ALA A 133 -0.11 22.29 12.75
N GLU A 134 0.51 23.13 13.58
CA GLU A 134 0.07 24.50 13.86
C GLU A 134 0.13 25.39 12.61
N LEU A 135 1.17 25.28 11.79
CA LEU A 135 1.24 26.00 10.51
C LEU A 135 0.05 25.66 9.59
N LEU A 136 -0.29 24.38 9.48
CA LEU A 136 -1.30 23.90 8.54
C LEU A 136 -2.73 24.17 8.98
N ALA A 137 -2.99 24.19 10.29
CA ALA A 137 -4.35 24.22 10.83
C ALA A 137 -4.59 25.31 11.90
N GLY A 138 -3.59 26.13 12.19
CA GLY A 138 -3.61 27.19 13.21
C GLY A 138 -3.41 26.69 14.65
N SER A 139 -3.69 25.41 14.94
CA SER A 139 -3.43 24.77 16.23
C SER A 139 -3.32 23.25 16.07
N GLU A 140 -2.67 22.56 17.01
CA GLU A 140 -2.61 21.09 17.01
C GLU A 140 -4.02 20.46 17.13
N LYS A 141 -4.92 21.08 17.89
CA LYS A 141 -6.34 20.66 18.00
C LYS A 141 -7.03 20.67 16.64
N ASN A 142 -6.90 21.76 15.89
CA ASN A 142 -7.47 21.85 14.55
C ASN A 142 -6.79 20.90 13.56
N PHE A 143 -5.49 20.65 13.74
CA PHE A 143 -4.78 19.68 12.94
C PHE A 143 -5.36 18.26 13.08
N LEU A 144 -5.92 17.88 14.24
CA LEU A 144 -6.61 16.59 14.36
C LEU A 144 -7.81 16.48 13.42
N ASN A 145 -8.53 17.57 13.16
CA ASN A 145 -9.61 17.58 12.17
C ASN A 145 -9.04 17.36 10.76
N LEU A 146 -7.99 18.10 10.39
CA LEU A 146 -7.30 17.94 9.11
C LEU A 146 -6.73 16.51 8.91
N ALA A 147 -6.13 15.94 9.95
CA ALA A 147 -5.62 14.57 9.95
C ALA A 147 -6.75 13.55 9.73
N ASN A 148 -7.91 13.75 10.37
CA ASN A 148 -9.10 12.92 10.15
C ASN A 148 -9.67 13.07 8.73
N GLU A 149 -9.68 14.28 8.17
CA GLU A 149 -10.10 14.51 6.78
C GLU A 149 -9.18 13.79 5.79
N HIS A 150 -7.87 13.90 5.98
CA HIS A 150 -6.89 13.19 5.17
C HIS A 150 -7.04 11.67 5.31
N ALA A 151 -7.22 11.15 6.53
CA ALA A 151 -7.44 9.73 6.76
C ALA A 151 -8.69 9.20 6.05
N LYS A 152 -9.81 9.95 6.08
CA LYS A 152 -11.01 9.63 5.31
C LYS A 152 -10.78 9.65 3.80
N LYS A 153 -10.08 10.68 3.28
CA LYS A 153 -9.71 10.79 1.85
C LYS A 153 -8.83 9.63 1.38
N LEU A 154 -7.97 9.13 2.27
CA LEU A 154 -7.10 7.97 2.05
C LEU A 154 -7.84 6.62 2.18
N GLY A 155 -9.06 6.62 2.72
CA GLY A 155 -9.84 5.40 2.96
C GLY A 155 -9.39 4.59 4.18
N LEU A 156 -8.70 5.21 5.15
CA LEU A 156 -8.31 4.57 6.41
C LEU A 156 -9.55 4.22 7.24
N LYS A 157 -9.58 3.06 7.88
CA LYS A 157 -10.77 2.50 8.57
C LYS A 157 -10.60 2.29 10.07
N LYS A 158 -9.38 2.05 10.54
CA LYS A 158 -8.97 1.66 11.88
C LYS A 158 -7.82 2.56 12.35
N TYR A 159 -8.17 3.78 12.75
CA TYR A 159 -7.21 4.75 13.26
C TYR A 159 -7.83 5.65 14.35
N LYS A 160 -6.96 6.25 15.17
CA LYS A 160 -7.29 7.27 16.17
C LYS A 160 -6.10 8.22 16.31
N PHE A 161 -6.32 9.51 16.04
CA PHE A 161 -5.35 10.57 16.30
C PHE A 161 -5.79 11.40 17.50
N VAL A 162 -4.88 11.61 18.45
CA VAL A 162 -5.04 12.43 19.65
C VAL A 162 -4.00 13.55 19.75
N ASN A 163 -2.91 13.47 18.99
CA ASN A 163 -1.91 14.54 18.84
C ASN A 163 -1.15 14.39 17.50
N ALA A 164 -0.30 15.35 17.16
CA ALA A 164 0.49 15.37 15.93
C ALA A 164 1.83 14.63 16.04
N THR A 165 2.18 14.09 17.21
CA THR A 165 3.52 13.53 17.47
C THR A 165 3.51 12.00 17.54
N GLY A 166 2.45 11.42 18.10
CA GLY A 166 2.42 10.04 18.56
C GLY A 166 3.04 9.82 19.95
N LEU A 167 3.36 10.88 20.70
CA LEU A 167 3.66 10.75 22.14
C LEU A 167 2.38 10.33 22.88
N ASN A 168 2.54 9.78 24.09
CA ASN A 168 1.40 9.67 24.99
C ASN A 168 1.00 11.08 25.44
N ASN A 169 -0.30 11.36 25.52
CA ASN A 169 -0.78 12.67 25.97
C ASN A 169 -0.31 13.05 27.39
N ALA A 170 0.06 12.06 28.22
CA ALA A 170 0.60 12.30 29.55
C ALA A 170 1.99 12.93 29.49
N ASP A 171 2.78 12.55 28.48
CA ASP A 171 4.13 13.08 28.21
C ASP A 171 4.11 14.56 27.80
N LEU A 172 2.96 15.04 27.31
CA LEU A 172 2.74 16.44 26.94
C LEU A 172 2.40 17.34 28.14
N LYS A 173 2.40 16.80 29.38
CA LYS A 173 2.29 17.55 30.65
C LYS A 173 1.12 18.54 30.67
N GLY A 174 -0.05 18.09 30.20
CA GLY A 174 -1.28 18.89 30.15
C GLY A 174 -1.40 19.84 28.95
N LYS A 175 -0.43 19.81 28.01
CA LYS A 175 -0.47 20.58 26.76
C LYS A 175 -0.95 19.77 25.55
N HIS A 176 -1.47 18.56 25.77
CA HIS A 176 -2.10 17.78 24.71
C HIS A 176 -3.34 18.52 24.15
N PRO A 177 -3.76 18.22 22.91
CA PRO A 177 -4.94 18.84 22.32
C PRO A 177 -6.20 18.70 23.18
N GLU A 178 -6.87 19.82 23.43
CA GLU A 178 -8.10 19.87 24.22
C GLU A 178 -9.17 18.92 23.66
N GLY A 179 -9.84 18.18 24.55
CA GLY A 179 -10.87 17.20 24.18
C GLY A 179 -10.33 15.81 23.87
N THR A 180 -9.03 15.59 24.06
CA THR A 180 -8.42 14.26 24.00
C THR A 180 -8.13 13.71 25.39
N ASP A 181 -8.14 12.38 25.53
CA ASP A 181 -7.86 11.72 26.81
C ASP A 181 -6.40 11.98 27.22
N PRO A 182 -6.14 12.43 28.47
CA PRO A 182 -4.79 12.74 28.95
C PRO A 182 -3.79 11.58 28.92
N ASN A 183 -4.24 10.33 28.81
CA ASN A 183 -3.38 9.14 28.76
C ASN A 183 -3.43 8.43 27.40
N ALA A 184 -4.10 9.01 26.40
CA ALA A 184 -4.21 8.39 25.09
C ALA A 184 -2.95 8.55 24.24
N GLU A 185 -2.81 7.62 23.30
CA GLU A 185 -1.79 7.64 22.26
C GLU A 185 -2.45 7.41 20.89
N ASN A 186 -1.81 7.93 19.84
CA ASN A 186 -2.24 7.67 18.48
C ASN A 186 -2.17 6.17 18.17
N SER A 187 -3.24 5.66 17.53
CA SER A 187 -3.36 4.25 17.17
C SER A 187 -3.78 4.08 15.71
N MET A 188 -3.30 3.03 15.06
CA MET A 188 -3.65 2.68 13.68
C MET A 188 -3.42 1.19 13.44
N SER A 189 -4.18 0.58 12.54
CA SER A 189 -3.90 -0.78 12.09
C SER A 189 -2.71 -0.86 11.13
N ALA A 190 -2.09 -2.04 11.02
CA ALA A 190 -1.01 -2.24 10.07
C ALA A 190 -1.47 -2.04 8.61
N ARG A 191 -2.72 -2.42 8.29
CA ARG A 191 -3.33 -2.20 6.97
C ARG A 191 -3.45 -0.72 6.64
N ASP A 192 -3.96 0.08 7.57
CA ASP A 192 -4.12 1.52 7.37
C ASP A 192 -2.76 2.24 7.29
N MET A 193 -1.79 1.83 8.09
CA MET A 193 -0.41 2.32 7.97
C MET A 193 0.20 1.95 6.61
N GLY A 194 -0.13 0.76 6.10
CA GLY A 194 0.23 0.32 4.76
C GLY A 194 -0.40 1.19 3.65
N ILE A 195 -1.70 1.52 3.77
CA ILE A 195 -2.39 2.42 2.82
C ILE A 195 -1.75 3.81 2.82
N LEU A 196 -1.51 4.39 4.00
CA LEU A 196 -0.85 5.69 4.14
C LEU A 196 0.53 5.66 3.49
N SER A 197 1.36 4.68 3.85
CA SER A 197 2.74 4.56 3.38
C SER A 197 2.82 4.32 1.88
N LYS A 198 1.99 3.43 1.33
CA LYS A 198 1.86 3.21 -0.12
C LYS A 198 1.48 4.51 -0.83
N THR A 199 0.47 5.21 -0.33
CA THR A 199 0.00 6.45 -0.95
C THR A 199 1.09 7.52 -0.95
N MET A 200 1.81 7.66 0.16
CA MET A 200 2.90 8.63 0.26
C MET A 200 3.99 8.35 -0.78
N ILE A 201 4.52 7.13 -0.86
CA ILE A 201 5.63 6.86 -1.78
C ILE A 201 5.21 6.82 -3.26
N THR A 202 3.94 6.54 -3.55
CA THR A 202 3.42 6.52 -4.93
C THR A 202 3.03 7.91 -5.42
N LYS A 203 2.49 8.76 -4.54
CA LYS A 203 2.07 10.13 -4.87
C LYS A 203 3.20 11.15 -4.75
N TYR A 204 4.17 10.89 -3.86
CA TYR A 204 5.31 11.76 -3.51
C TYR A 204 6.63 10.96 -3.49
N PRO A 205 7.02 10.32 -4.61
CA PRO A 205 8.23 9.48 -4.64
C PRO A 205 9.51 10.22 -4.24
N GLU A 206 9.57 11.54 -4.41
CA GLU A 206 10.68 12.40 -4.00
C GLU A 206 10.98 12.35 -2.50
N MET A 207 9.99 11.99 -1.65
CA MET A 207 10.21 11.87 -0.21
C MET A 207 11.24 10.79 0.14
N LEU A 208 11.41 9.79 -0.75
CA LEU A 208 12.39 8.72 -0.54
C LEU A 208 13.83 9.25 -0.62
N GLU A 209 14.06 10.36 -1.34
CA GLU A 209 15.36 11.04 -1.34
C GLU A 209 15.71 11.64 0.02
N ASP A 210 14.70 11.94 0.83
CA ASP A 210 14.86 12.47 2.18
C ASP A 210 14.90 11.37 3.23
N THR A 211 14.01 10.38 3.15
CA THR A 211 13.98 9.28 4.12
C THR A 211 15.17 8.33 3.99
N LYS A 212 15.85 8.31 2.83
CA LYS A 212 17.09 7.54 2.63
C LYS A 212 18.34 8.23 3.17
N GLN A 213 18.26 9.50 3.56
CA GLN A 213 19.42 10.21 4.12
C GLN A 213 19.74 9.65 5.51
N ARG A 214 20.93 9.09 5.66
CA ARG A 214 21.40 8.59 6.97
C ARG A 214 21.72 9.72 7.94
N PHE A 215 22.23 10.84 7.43
CA PHE A 215 22.57 12.00 8.24
C PHE A 215 22.08 13.28 7.60
N ARG A 216 21.69 14.25 8.41
CA ARG A 216 21.46 15.63 7.96
C ARG A 216 21.67 16.60 9.11
N ASN A 217 22.09 17.82 8.78
CA ASN A 217 22.23 18.88 9.76
C ASN A 217 20.89 19.59 10.01
N PHE A 218 20.71 20.13 11.22
CA PHE A 218 19.59 20.98 11.58
C PHE A 218 20.02 22.12 12.50
N PRO A 219 19.55 23.37 12.29
CA PRO A 219 18.98 23.85 11.02
C PRO A 219 20.02 23.81 9.90
N ASP A 220 19.54 23.89 8.65
CA ASP A 220 20.45 23.93 7.49
C ASP A 220 21.28 25.23 7.56
N ASN A 221 22.57 25.16 7.19
CA ASN A 221 23.49 26.31 7.17
C ASN A 221 23.64 27.08 8.50
N HIS A 222 23.50 26.40 9.63
CA HIS A 222 23.75 26.99 10.96
C HIS A 222 25.23 26.98 11.33
N PRO A 223 25.79 28.00 12.04
CA PRO A 223 27.16 27.94 12.59
C PRO A 223 27.41 26.78 13.56
N LYS A 224 26.36 26.29 14.23
CA LYS A 224 26.44 25.13 15.14
C LYS A 224 25.26 24.20 14.86
N PRO A 225 25.27 23.45 13.75
CA PRO A 225 24.16 22.58 13.41
C PRO A 225 24.21 21.31 14.26
N ILE A 226 23.03 20.76 14.52
CA ILE A 226 22.87 19.42 15.09
C ILE A 226 22.92 18.43 13.95
N ARG A 227 23.87 17.48 14.01
CA ARG A 227 23.90 16.36 13.08
C ARG A 227 22.87 15.33 13.52
N MET A 228 21.74 15.31 12.83
CA MET A 228 20.72 14.27 12.98
C MET A 228 21.20 12.98 12.33
N GLU A 229 21.04 11.85 13.03
CA GLU A 229 21.19 10.50 12.46
C GLU A 229 19.83 9.85 12.33
N ASN A 230 19.57 9.26 11.17
CA ASN A 230 18.28 8.67 10.87
C ASN A 230 17.98 7.47 11.78
N TRP A 231 16.78 7.46 12.38
CA TRP A 231 16.33 6.35 13.22
C TRP A 231 16.07 5.05 12.45
N ASN A 232 16.05 5.10 11.11
CA ASN A 232 16.05 3.91 10.28
C ASN A 232 17.45 3.31 10.20
N TRP A 233 17.73 2.33 11.06
CA TRP A 233 19.01 1.63 11.08
C TRP A 233 19.18 0.58 9.98
N MET A 234 18.18 0.43 9.08
CA MET A 234 18.27 -0.43 7.90
C MET A 234 18.77 0.31 6.65
N LEU A 235 19.01 1.63 6.73
CA LEU A 235 19.63 2.38 5.64
C LEU A 235 21.07 1.93 5.36
N PRO A 236 21.59 2.15 4.14
CA PRO A 236 22.97 1.83 3.79
C PRO A 236 23.99 2.40 4.79
N GLY A 237 24.87 1.53 5.28
CA GLY A 237 25.93 1.86 6.23
C GLY A 237 25.51 1.97 7.70
N ALA A 238 24.23 1.81 8.05
CA ALA A 238 23.76 1.73 9.43
C ALA A 238 23.88 0.31 10.01
N ALA A 239 23.67 0.16 11.33
CA ALA A 239 23.94 -1.08 12.06
C ALA A 239 23.14 -2.30 11.57
N PHE A 240 21.93 -2.08 11.04
CA PHE A 240 21.06 -3.11 10.49
C PHE A 240 20.90 -2.93 8.97
N ALA A 241 21.89 -2.39 8.27
CA ALA A 241 21.80 -2.10 6.84
C ALA A 241 21.19 -3.25 6.03
N TYR A 242 20.32 -2.90 5.10
CA TYR A 242 19.68 -3.82 4.18
C TYR A 242 19.64 -3.20 2.78
N GLU A 243 20.02 -3.99 1.77
CA GLU A 243 20.12 -3.50 0.40
C GLU A 243 18.75 -3.08 -0.14
N GLY A 244 18.71 -1.92 -0.78
CA GLY A 244 17.50 -1.38 -1.40
C GLY A 244 16.58 -0.62 -0.44
N THR A 245 16.92 -0.52 0.86
CA THR A 245 16.14 0.25 1.84
C THR A 245 16.32 1.75 1.64
N ASP A 246 15.20 2.48 1.57
CA ASP A 246 15.16 3.93 1.39
C ASP A 246 14.09 4.64 2.25
N GLY A 247 13.43 3.93 3.16
CA GLY A 247 12.41 4.48 4.05
C GLY A 247 11.87 3.45 5.05
N LEU A 248 10.85 3.77 5.87
CA LEU A 248 10.08 5.00 5.86
C LEU A 248 10.03 5.67 7.24
N LYS A 249 9.52 4.98 8.28
CA LYS A 249 9.39 5.58 9.61
C LYS A 249 9.34 4.57 10.73
N THR A 250 10.17 4.80 11.75
CA THR A 250 10.14 4.08 13.03
C THR A 250 9.21 4.76 14.05
N GLY A 251 8.75 3.99 15.03
CA GLY A 251 8.04 4.49 16.22
C GLY A 251 8.38 3.67 17.46
N SER A 252 8.34 4.30 18.62
CA SER A 252 8.42 3.61 19.91
C SER A 252 7.81 4.43 21.03
N SER A 253 7.15 3.73 21.95
CA SER A 253 6.65 4.21 23.24
C SER A 253 6.44 3.00 24.15
N ASP A 254 6.20 3.20 25.44
CA ASP A 254 5.93 2.10 26.38
C ASP A 254 4.69 1.28 25.97
N THR A 255 3.68 1.93 25.41
CA THR A 255 2.43 1.26 24.99
C THR A 255 2.53 0.63 23.60
N ALA A 256 3.21 1.32 22.66
CA ALA A 256 3.39 0.87 21.28
C ALA A 256 4.50 -0.17 21.13
N GLY A 257 5.36 -0.38 22.13
CA GLY A 257 6.60 -1.14 21.98
C GLY A 257 7.47 -0.51 20.91
N TYR A 258 8.05 -1.31 20.02
CA TYR A 258 8.81 -0.83 18.88
C TYR A 258 8.12 -1.18 17.55
N GLY A 259 7.94 -0.18 16.70
CA GLY A 259 7.32 -0.32 15.38
C GLY A 259 8.19 0.24 14.27
N PHE A 260 7.99 -0.27 13.07
CA PHE A 260 8.70 0.17 11.88
C PHE A 260 7.88 -0.04 10.62
N THR A 261 7.74 1.01 9.82
CA THR A 261 7.35 0.88 8.41
C THR A 261 8.59 1.07 7.54
N ILE A 262 8.94 0.03 6.78
CA ILE A 262 10.10 0.02 5.88
C ILE A 262 9.64 -0.14 4.44
N THR A 263 10.38 0.45 3.51
CA THR A 263 10.32 0.09 2.10
C THR A 263 11.70 -0.31 1.60
N ALA A 264 11.72 -1.31 0.72
CA ALA A 264 12.91 -1.76 0.03
C ALA A 264 12.60 -2.06 -1.43
N LYS A 265 13.55 -1.79 -2.32
CA LYS A 265 13.44 -2.07 -3.76
C LYS A 265 14.59 -2.96 -4.24
N ARG A 266 14.26 -4.05 -4.93
CA ARG A 266 15.22 -4.91 -5.67
C ARG A 266 14.72 -5.07 -7.11
N GLY A 267 15.52 -4.63 -8.08
CA GLY A 267 15.09 -4.57 -9.48
C GLY A 267 13.79 -3.78 -9.63
N ASP A 268 12.78 -4.38 -10.26
CA ASP A 268 11.47 -3.76 -10.45
C ASP A 268 10.49 -3.99 -9.30
N VAL A 269 10.85 -4.79 -8.29
CA VAL A 269 9.97 -5.09 -7.16
C VAL A 269 10.26 -4.13 -6.02
N ARG A 270 9.25 -3.39 -5.57
CA ARG A 270 9.30 -2.60 -4.34
C ARG A 270 8.31 -3.17 -3.34
N LEU A 271 8.82 -3.54 -2.18
CA LEU A 271 8.02 -4.03 -1.06
C LEU A 271 7.94 -2.97 0.03
N ILE A 272 6.83 -2.99 0.75
CA ILE A 272 6.64 -2.26 1.99
C ILE A 272 6.27 -3.27 3.06
N SER A 273 6.90 -3.19 4.23
CA SER A 273 6.42 -3.88 5.41
C SER A 273 6.10 -2.93 6.55
N VAL A 274 5.10 -3.31 7.34
CA VAL A 274 4.68 -2.60 8.55
C VAL A 274 4.75 -3.58 9.70
N ILE A 275 5.55 -3.26 10.71
CA ILE A 275 5.67 -3.98 11.97
C ILE A 275 5.17 -3.07 13.10
N ILE A 276 4.26 -3.59 13.93
CA ILE A 276 3.75 -2.88 15.10
C ILE A 276 4.00 -3.72 16.36
N LYS A 277 4.69 -3.13 17.33
CA LYS A 277 4.89 -3.63 18.69
C LYS A 277 5.71 -4.93 18.77
N THR A 278 7.00 -4.83 18.46
CA THR A 278 8.02 -5.80 18.91
C THR A 278 8.47 -5.48 20.34
N LYS A 279 9.19 -6.41 20.98
CA LYS A 279 9.60 -6.27 22.39
C LYS A 279 10.85 -5.41 22.55
N SER A 280 11.69 -5.32 21.52
CA SER A 280 12.93 -4.53 21.54
C SER A 280 13.15 -3.70 20.28
N MET A 281 14.05 -2.73 20.39
CA MET A 281 14.46 -1.85 19.28
C MET A 281 15.14 -2.63 18.16
N ASP A 282 15.91 -3.66 18.49
CA ASP A 282 16.62 -4.47 17.51
C ASP A 282 15.64 -5.40 16.79
N GLU A 283 14.67 -5.97 17.53
CA GLU A 283 13.63 -6.85 16.96
C GLU A 283 12.84 -6.17 15.84
N ARG A 284 12.44 -4.89 15.97
CA ARG A 284 11.71 -4.23 14.87
C ARG A 284 12.50 -4.23 13.56
N PHE A 285 13.84 -4.27 13.60
CA PHE A 285 14.68 -4.33 12.41
C PHE A 285 14.95 -5.77 11.95
N THR A 286 15.14 -6.73 12.86
CA THR A 286 15.32 -8.14 12.49
C THR A 286 14.04 -8.72 11.90
N GLU A 287 12.89 -8.47 12.53
CA GLU A 287 11.56 -8.89 12.04
C GLU A 287 11.21 -8.24 10.70
N SER A 288 11.52 -6.95 10.53
CA SER A 288 11.30 -6.25 9.26
C SER A 288 12.18 -6.83 8.15
N ARG A 289 13.45 -7.16 8.45
CA ARG A 289 14.35 -7.83 7.50
C ARG A 289 13.79 -9.19 7.10
N GLU A 290 13.38 -10.01 8.06
CA GLU A 290 12.86 -11.36 7.77
C GLU A 290 11.64 -11.29 6.86
N LEU A 291 10.72 -10.38 7.15
CA LEU A 291 9.50 -10.20 6.37
C LEU A 291 9.77 -9.69 4.95
N ILE A 292 10.65 -8.71 4.78
CA ILE A 292 11.03 -8.20 3.44
C ILE A 292 11.80 -9.25 2.64
N GLU A 293 12.72 -9.99 3.29
CA GLU A 293 13.50 -11.05 2.65
C GLU A 293 12.60 -12.21 2.21
N TYR A 294 11.62 -12.59 3.03
CA TYR A 294 10.57 -13.53 2.66
C TYR A 294 9.86 -13.09 1.37
N GLY A 295 9.50 -11.81 1.25
CA GLY A 295 8.90 -11.25 0.06
C GLY A 295 9.76 -11.40 -1.20
N PHE A 296 11.02 -10.96 -1.13
CA PHE A 296 11.92 -11.05 -2.28
C PHE A 296 12.32 -12.49 -2.65
N ASN A 297 12.38 -13.40 -1.67
CA ASN A 297 12.71 -14.80 -1.91
C ASN A 297 11.55 -15.58 -2.53
N ASN A 298 10.32 -15.26 -2.16
CA ASN A 298 9.15 -16.06 -2.56
C ASN A 298 8.32 -15.44 -3.69
N PHE A 299 8.46 -14.15 -3.97
CA PHE A 299 7.62 -13.44 -4.93
C PHE A 299 8.42 -12.78 -6.04
N GLU A 300 7.79 -12.64 -7.20
CA GLU A 300 8.34 -11.96 -8.37
C GLU A 300 7.24 -11.24 -9.13
N LYS A 301 7.63 -10.25 -9.93
CA LYS A 301 6.74 -9.65 -10.92
C LYS A 301 6.59 -10.59 -12.11
N GLN A 302 5.34 -10.88 -12.46
CA GLN A 302 4.97 -11.71 -13.59
C GLN A 302 4.10 -10.91 -14.56
N LYS A 303 4.39 -11.03 -15.86
CA LYS A 303 3.52 -10.52 -16.90
C LYS A 303 2.32 -11.43 -17.06
N LEU A 304 1.14 -10.88 -16.86
CA LEU A 304 -0.10 -11.62 -17.00
C LEU A 304 -0.62 -11.50 -18.44
N LYS A 305 -0.82 -12.63 -19.10
CA LYS A 305 -1.41 -12.68 -20.45
C LYS A 305 -2.91 -12.86 -20.32
N VAL A 306 -3.66 -11.93 -20.89
CA VAL A 306 -5.11 -12.08 -21.07
C VAL A 306 -5.34 -12.94 -22.31
N ASP A 307 -6.25 -13.91 -22.22
CA ASP A 307 -6.57 -14.81 -23.32
C ASP A 307 -7.07 -14.00 -24.54
N LYS A 308 -6.68 -14.41 -25.75
CA LYS A 308 -7.19 -13.83 -26.99
C LYS A 308 -8.69 -14.11 -27.19
N ASN A 309 -9.21 -15.13 -26.51
CA ASN A 309 -10.64 -15.45 -26.48
C ASN A 309 -11.40 -14.62 -25.41
N ASN A 310 -10.75 -13.66 -24.75
CA ASN A 310 -11.43 -12.75 -23.85
C ASN A 310 -12.27 -11.75 -24.66
N THR A 311 -13.55 -12.08 -24.85
CA THR A 311 -14.48 -11.30 -25.66
C THR A 311 -15.61 -10.72 -24.82
N LEU A 312 -16.20 -9.63 -25.32
CA LEU A 312 -17.46 -9.08 -24.84
C LEU A 312 -18.51 -9.20 -25.94
N SER A 313 -19.73 -9.59 -25.56
CA SER A 313 -20.85 -9.65 -26.50
C SER A 313 -21.26 -8.28 -27.00
N VAL A 314 -21.67 -8.20 -28.26
CA VAL A 314 -22.09 -6.99 -28.95
C VAL A 314 -23.49 -7.16 -29.53
N VAL A 315 -24.37 -6.19 -29.30
CA VAL A 315 -25.67 -6.06 -29.95
C VAL A 315 -25.62 -4.97 -31.01
N GLN A 316 -26.52 -5.10 -32.00
CA GLN A 316 -26.62 -4.21 -33.16
C GLN A 316 -25.34 -4.14 -34.03
N GLY A 317 -24.33 -4.96 -33.77
CA GLY A 317 -23.08 -5.04 -34.53
C GLY A 317 -23.16 -6.02 -35.70
N LYS A 318 -22.28 -5.85 -36.70
CA LYS A 318 -22.10 -6.86 -37.75
C LYS A 318 -21.65 -8.19 -37.11
N GLU A 319 -20.70 -8.11 -36.20
CA GLU A 319 -20.24 -9.15 -35.29
C GLU A 319 -21.07 -9.14 -34.00
N ASP A 320 -21.21 -10.29 -33.37
CA ASP A 320 -21.93 -10.50 -32.10
C ASP A 320 -21.02 -10.49 -30.86
N GLN A 321 -19.70 -10.37 -31.08
CA GLN A 321 -18.68 -10.25 -30.05
C GLN A 321 -17.52 -9.38 -30.52
N VAL A 322 -16.77 -8.83 -29.57
CA VAL A 322 -15.52 -8.11 -29.81
C VAL A 322 -14.44 -8.59 -28.84
N THR A 323 -13.23 -8.84 -29.33
CA THR A 323 -12.10 -9.17 -28.46
C THR A 323 -11.63 -7.94 -27.69
N VAL A 324 -11.33 -8.14 -26.40
CA VAL A 324 -10.81 -7.09 -25.53
C VAL A 324 -9.46 -7.47 -24.94
N ALA A 325 -8.62 -6.45 -24.81
CA ALA A 325 -7.29 -6.52 -24.22
C ALA A 325 -7.12 -5.42 -23.17
N PRO A 326 -6.19 -5.55 -22.22
CA PRO A 326 -5.92 -4.46 -21.30
C PRO A 326 -5.30 -3.27 -22.04
N GLU A 327 -5.62 -2.05 -21.58
CA GLU A 327 -5.07 -0.81 -22.18
C GLU A 327 -3.53 -0.78 -22.11
N LYS A 328 -2.97 -1.33 -21.03
CA LYS A 328 -1.53 -1.46 -20.78
C LYS A 328 -1.19 -2.90 -20.41
N GLU A 329 0.05 -3.29 -20.62
CA GLU A 329 0.53 -4.61 -20.18
C GLU A 329 0.31 -4.78 -18.67
N ILE A 330 -0.28 -5.91 -18.28
CA ILE A 330 -0.56 -6.22 -16.87
C ILE A 330 0.66 -6.90 -16.28
N THR A 331 1.25 -6.27 -15.28
CA THR A 331 2.28 -6.89 -14.43
C THR A 331 1.73 -7.01 -13.02
N VAL A 332 1.79 -8.22 -12.47
CA VAL A 332 1.32 -8.54 -11.11
C VAL A 332 2.46 -9.15 -10.30
N ILE A 333 2.43 -8.95 -8.98
CA ILE A 333 3.27 -9.74 -8.09
C ILE A 333 2.58 -11.08 -7.79
N ALA A 334 3.37 -12.16 -7.80
CA ALA A 334 2.91 -13.51 -7.53
C ALA A 334 4.02 -14.36 -6.92
N LYS A 335 3.66 -15.48 -6.28
CA LYS A 335 4.65 -16.46 -5.81
C LYS A 335 5.44 -16.99 -7.01
N LYS A 336 6.76 -17.07 -6.89
CA LYS A 336 7.65 -17.59 -7.94
C LYS A 336 7.18 -18.96 -8.42
N GLY A 337 7.16 -19.15 -9.73
CA GLY A 337 6.70 -20.39 -10.36
C GLY A 337 5.18 -20.59 -10.42
N SER A 338 4.36 -19.64 -9.91
CA SER A 338 2.90 -19.70 -10.08
C SER A 338 2.52 -19.60 -11.56
N LYS A 339 1.66 -20.51 -12.04
CA LYS A 339 1.19 -20.50 -13.44
C LYS A 339 -0.01 -19.57 -13.65
N ASN A 340 -0.98 -19.60 -12.73
CA ASN A 340 -2.23 -18.84 -12.81
C ASN A 340 -2.51 -18.12 -11.48
N PRO A 341 -1.73 -17.07 -11.13
CA PRO A 341 -1.85 -16.41 -9.83
C PRO A 341 -3.11 -15.55 -9.66
N TYR A 342 -3.84 -15.28 -10.76
CA TYR A 342 -5.07 -14.51 -10.75
C TYR A 342 -6.12 -15.18 -11.64
N LYS A 343 -7.37 -15.17 -11.19
CA LYS A 343 -8.54 -15.41 -12.05
C LYS A 343 -8.86 -14.12 -12.78
N ILE A 344 -9.00 -14.22 -14.10
CA ILE A 344 -9.28 -13.10 -14.98
C ILE A 344 -10.78 -13.11 -15.30
N GLY A 345 -11.46 -12.01 -14.99
CA GLY A 345 -12.81 -11.73 -15.44
C GLY A 345 -12.85 -10.44 -16.24
N THR A 346 -13.90 -10.24 -17.02
CA THR A 346 -14.12 -9.00 -17.78
C THR A 346 -15.53 -8.50 -17.50
N GLU A 347 -15.64 -7.22 -17.17
CA GLU A 347 -16.89 -6.51 -16.91
C GLU A 347 -17.03 -5.39 -17.94
N VAL A 348 -18.22 -5.28 -18.54
CA VAL A 348 -18.53 -4.22 -19.50
C VAL A 348 -18.82 -2.89 -18.80
N ASP A 349 -18.48 -1.78 -19.43
CA ASP A 349 -18.96 -0.46 -19.03
C ASP A 349 -20.46 -0.35 -19.31
N LYS A 350 -21.25 -0.24 -18.23
CA LYS A 350 -22.71 -0.16 -18.31
C LYS A 350 -23.21 1.04 -19.11
N SER A 351 -22.43 2.11 -19.24
CA SER A 351 -22.82 3.27 -20.05
C SER A 351 -22.74 3.02 -21.56
N LEU A 352 -22.03 1.96 -21.96
CA LEU A 352 -21.82 1.56 -23.35
C LEU A 352 -22.59 0.27 -23.71
N ALA A 353 -23.40 -0.24 -22.77
CA ALA A 353 -24.03 -1.53 -22.87
C ALA A 353 -25.55 -1.49 -22.66
N GLU A 354 -26.27 -2.34 -23.39
CA GLU A 354 -27.69 -2.66 -23.21
C GLU A 354 -27.78 -4.11 -22.74
N ASP A 355 -28.44 -4.35 -21.60
CA ASP A 355 -28.55 -5.67 -20.95
C ASP A 355 -27.21 -6.40 -20.73
N GLY A 356 -26.11 -5.65 -20.57
CA GLY A 356 -24.76 -6.21 -20.37
C GLY A 356 -24.01 -6.54 -21.66
N HIS A 357 -24.57 -6.19 -22.82
CA HIS A 357 -23.94 -6.33 -24.12
C HIS A 357 -23.55 -4.96 -24.69
N LEU A 358 -22.36 -4.83 -25.25
CA LEU A 358 -21.94 -3.57 -25.88
C LEU A 358 -22.83 -3.24 -27.08
N VAL A 359 -23.12 -1.96 -27.31
CA VAL A 359 -23.95 -1.53 -28.44
C VAL A 359 -23.06 -0.98 -29.56
N ALA A 360 -23.20 -1.52 -30.78
CA ALA A 360 -22.48 -1.03 -31.95
C ALA A 360 -23.00 0.35 -32.44
N PRO A 361 -22.15 1.18 -33.07
CA PRO A 361 -20.77 0.91 -33.50
C PRO A 361 -19.73 1.09 -32.39
N ILE A 362 -18.70 0.23 -32.39
CA ILE A 362 -17.59 0.27 -31.44
C ILE A 362 -16.29 0.45 -32.21
N LYS A 363 -15.53 1.50 -31.91
CA LYS A 363 -14.23 1.73 -32.55
C LYS A 363 -13.15 0.79 -31.99
N LYS A 364 -12.11 0.54 -32.78
CA LYS A 364 -10.87 -0.04 -32.28
C LYS A 364 -10.25 0.84 -31.18
N ASP A 365 -9.64 0.20 -30.18
CA ASP A 365 -9.05 0.82 -29.00
C ASP A 365 -10.04 1.60 -28.11
N ALA A 366 -11.36 1.40 -28.29
CA ALA A 366 -12.38 1.98 -27.42
C ALA A 366 -12.29 1.36 -26.02
N LYS A 367 -12.34 2.20 -24.98
CA LYS A 367 -12.43 1.76 -23.59
C LYS A 367 -13.85 1.30 -23.33
N VAL A 368 -14.03 0.00 -23.09
CA VAL A 368 -15.35 -0.64 -23.10
C VAL A 368 -15.70 -1.35 -21.78
N GLY A 369 -14.80 -1.26 -20.79
CA GLY A 369 -15.03 -1.89 -19.49
C GLY A 369 -13.74 -2.09 -18.71
N THR A 370 -13.74 -3.13 -17.88
CA THR A 370 -12.62 -3.47 -17.00
C THR A 370 -12.31 -4.96 -17.03
N ILE A 371 -11.03 -5.30 -17.02
CA ILE A 371 -10.55 -6.63 -16.69
C ILE A 371 -10.30 -6.68 -15.18
N THR A 372 -10.99 -7.59 -14.50
CA THR A 372 -10.86 -7.85 -13.08
C THR A 372 -9.87 -9.00 -12.87
N LEU A 373 -8.88 -8.79 -12.00
CA LEU A 373 -7.85 -9.76 -11.63
C LEU A 373 -8.05 -10.15 -10.17
N GLU A 374 -8.71 -11.27 -9.92
CA GLU A 374 -8.95 -11.79 -8.57
C GLU A 374 -7.79 -12.68 -8.14
N SER A 375 -7.19 -12.37 -6.99
CA SER A 375 -6.07 -13.16 -6.43
C SER A 375 -6.51 -14.59 -6.17
N THR A 376 -5.71 -15.59 -6.56
CA THR A 376 -5.99 -16.99 -6.25
C THR A 376 -5.49 -17.42 -4.86
N ASP A 377 -4.62 -16.62 -4.24
CA ASP A 377 -4.15 -16.90 -2.88
C ASP A 377 -5.14 -16.39 -1.82
N LYS A 378 -4.87 -16.71 -0.54
CA LYS A 378 -5.73 -16.30 0.57
C LYS A 378 -5.76 -14.79 0.82
N TYR A 379 -4.74 -14.06 0.39
CA TYR A 379 -4.56 -12.64 0.67
C TYR A 379 -5.24 -11.76 -0.37
N GLY A 380 -5.76 -10.63 0.07
CA GLY A 380 -6.35 -9.61 -0.81
C GLY A 380 -5.36 -8.50 -1.15
N PHE A 381 -5.92 -7.31 -1.34
CA PHE A 381 -5.21 -6.06 -1.50
C PHE A 381 -5.40 -5.18 -0.27
N LEU A 382 -4.60 -4.14 -0.14
CA LEU A 382 -4.65 -3.21 0.99
C LEU A 382 -6.00 -2.54 1.22
N ASP A 383 -6.76 -2.28 0.15
CA ASP A 383 -8.10 -1.66 0.24
C ASP A 383 -9.18 -2.61 0.80
N GLY A 384 -8.83 -3.88 0.99
CA GLY A 384 -9.71 -4.96 1.44
C GLY A 384 -10.37 -5.73 0.29
N SER A 385 -10.10 -5.38 -0.95
CA SER A 385 -10.61 -6.10 -2.12
C SER A 385 -9.85 -7.43 -2.31
N LYS A 386 -10.50 -8.38 -3.00
CA LYS A 386 -9.87 -9.62 -3.48
C LYS A 386 -9.39 -9.52 -4.92
N SER A 387 -9.68 -8.41 -5.60
CA SER A 387 -9.37 -8.20 -6.99
C SER A 387 -8.93 -6.78 -7.30
N MET A 388 -8.04 -6.64 -8.28
CA MET A 388 -7.71 -5.35 -8.87
C MET A 388 -8.35 -5.23 -10.26
N LYS A 389 -8.66 -4.01 -10.68
CA LYS A 389 -9.26 -3.74 -11.99
C LYS A 389 -8.30 -2.98 -12.89
N VAL A 390 -8.26 -3.33 -14.16
CA VAL A 390 -7.56 -2.60 -15.22
C VAL A 390 -8.51 -2.30 -16.36
N THR A 391 -8.30 -1.20 -17.08
CA THR A 391 -9.15 -0.82 -18.21
C THR A 391 -9.05 -1.83 -19.35
N ALA A 392 -10.21 -2.27 -19.84
CA ALA A 392 -10.34 -3.10 -21.04
C ALA A 392 -10.60 -2.21 -22.26
N LYS A 393 -9.88 -2.48 -23.35
CA LYS A 393 -10.06 -1.84 -24.65
C LYS A 393 -10.33 -2.88 -25.75
N THR A 394 -11.09 -2.50 -26.77
CA THR A 394 -11.30 -3.34 -27.95
C THR A 394 -10.02 -3.47 -28.79
N THR A 395 -9.78 -4.65 -29.36
CA THR A 395 -8.64 -4.87 -30.26
C THR A 395 -8.97 -4.59 -31.73
N GLU A 396 -10.26 -4.47 -32.04
CA GLU A 396 -10.82 -4.31 -33.37
C GLU A 396 -12.08 -3.43 -33.34
N GLU A 397 -12.54 -3.03 -34.52
CA GLU A 397 -13.78 -2.28 -34.70
C GLU A 397 -14.96 -3.22 -34.94
N VAL A 398 -16.12 -2.88 -34.39
CA VAL A 398 -17.40 -3.54 -34.70
C VAL A 398 -18.35 -2.50 -35.26
N GLU A 399 -18.61 -2.60 -36.57
CA GLU A 399 -19.52 -1.71 -37.27
C GLU A 399 -20.97 -2.05 -36.95
N LYS A 400 -21.87 -1.06 -37.11
CA LYS A 400 -23.30 -1.28 -36.96
C LYS A 400 -23.82 -2.20 -38.07
N ALA A 401 -24.62 -3.20 -37.70
CA ALA A 401 -25.35 -4.03 -38.64
C ALA A 401 -26.30 -3.18 -39.50
N ASN A 402 -26.43 -3.54 -40.77
CA ASN A 402 -27.41 -2.89 -41.64
C ASN A 402 -28.84 -3.34 -41.29
N TRP A 403 -29.84 -2.58 -41.77
CA TRP A 403 -31.25 -2.82 -41.44
C TRP A 403 -31.71 -4.23 -41.82
N PHE A 404 -31.25 -4.78 -42.95
CA PHE A 404 -31.59 -6.13 -43.40
C PHE A 404 -31.11 -7.20 -42.42
N MET A 405 -29.87 -7.09 -41.93
CA MET A 405 -29.32 -8.00 -40.92
C MET A 405 -30.07 -7.93 -39.60
N LEU A 406 -30.43 -6.72 -39.15
CA LEU A 406 -31.22 -6.51 -37.93
C LEU A 406 -32.62 -7.14 -38.06
N THR A 407 -33.29 -6.95 -39.21
CA THR A 407 -34.61 -7.55 -39.47
C THR A 407 -34.54 -9.06 -39.51
N MET A 408 -33.56 -9.66 -40.20
CA MET A 408 -33.39 -11.11 -40.25
C MET A 408 -33.10 -11.72 -38.87
N ARG A 409 -32.28 -11.07 -38.04
CA ARG A 409 -32.04 -11.51 -36.66
C ARG A 409 -33.31 -11.45 -35.81
N SER A 410 -34.07 -10.35 -35.90
CA SER A 410 -35.35 -10.20 -35.18
C SER A 410 -36.37 -11.29 -35.56
N ILE A 411 -36.44 -11.67 -36.84
CA ILE A 411 -37.29 -12.79 -37.29
C ILE A 411 -36.80 -14.11 -36.68
N GLY A 412 -35.49 -14.36 -36.70
CA GLY A 412 -34.89 -15.55 -36.09
C GLY A 412 -35.18 -15.66 -34.59
N ASP A 413 -34.96 -14.58 -33.84
CA ASP A 413 -35.19 -14.52 -32.39
C ASP A 413 -36.66 -14.73 -32.05
N PHE A 414 -37.58 -14.19 -32.86
CA PHE A 414 -39.02 -14.41 -32.70
C PHE A 414 -39.37 -15.90 -32.79
N PHE A 415 -38.87 -16.61 -33.82
CA PHE A 415 -39.17 -18.04 -33.98
C PHE A 415 -38.44 -18.92 -32.95
N SER A 416 -37.21 -18.58 -32.55
CA SER A 416 -36.49 -19.27 -31.48
C SER A 416 -37.25 -19.19 -30.15
N ASN A 417 -37.69 -17.98 -29.78
CA ASN A 417 -38.46 -17.74 -28.56
C ASN A 417 -39.86 -18.38 -28.59
N LEU A 418 -40.47 -18.49 -29.77
CA LEU A 418 -41.74 -19.19 -29.94
C LEU A 418 -41.54 -20.70 -29.75
N TRP A 419 -40.48 -21.27 -30.31
CA TRP A 419 -40.15 -22.68 -30.17
C TRP A 419 -39.85 -23.07 -28.72
N SER A 420 -39.06 -22.27 -27.99
CA SER A 420 -38.70 -22.53 -26.58
C SER A 420 -39.85 -22.31 -25.58
N LYS A 421 -40.98 -21.75 -26.02
CA LYS A 421 -42.18 -21.55 -25.19
C LYS A 421 -43.29 -22.55 -25.49
N VAL A 422 -43.27 -23.14 -26.69
CA VAL A 422 -44.27 -24.11 -27.17
C VAL A 422 -43.79 -25.55 -26.92
N PHE A 423 -42.49 -25.76 -26.88
CA PHE A 423 -41.81 -27.01 -26.52
C PHE A 423 -40.86 -26.75 -25.34
#